data_AF-C7XW47-F1
#
_entry.id   AF-C7XW47-F1
#
_cell.length_a   1.000
_cell.length_b   1.000
_cell.length_c   1.000
_cell.angle_alpha   90.00
_cell.angle_beta   90.00
_cell.angle_gamma   90.00
#
_symmetry.space_group_name_H-M   'P 1'
#
loop_
_entity.id
_entity.type
_entity.pdbx_description
1 polymer ?
#
loop_
_entity_poly.entity_id
_entity_poly.type
_entity_poly.pdbx_seq_one_letter_code
_entity_poly.pdbx_strand_id
1 'polypeptide(L)'
;MIYDNSKIKTAQVKLTSAVNTENIPNETLIHIIRGNSMDSKTIIRSLRGFFRIDYRSIYLRSGAWAKREIKNRRAESKQCLKCFLAIEQAVGGCTTDHQKLIEYRYLEQLQGNTVIKMLNISKSQYYVHEREALLEFGSQLKQVYPALFDAIMEQGY
;
A
#
# COMPACT_ATOMS: atom_id res chain seq x y z
N MET A 1 8.67 19.89 -52.10
CA MET A 1 8.21 20.62 -50.90
C MET A 1 8.34 19.69 -49.72
N ILE A 2 9.28 20.04 -48.84
CA ILE A 2 9.83 19.18 -47.79
C ILE A 2 8.97 19.37 -46.53
N TYR A 3 8.50 18.27 -45.96
CA TYR A 3 7.75 18.27 -44.71
C TYR A 3 8.65 18.63 -43.53
N ASP A 4 8.28 19.69 -42.82
CA ASP A 4 8.91 20.17 -41.59
C ASP A 4 8.59 19.22 -40.44
N ASN A 5 9.63 18.55 -39.93
CA ASN A 5 9.56 17.49 -38.92
C ASN A 5 10.34 17.90 -37.67
N SER A 6 10.10 19.12 -37.19
CA SER A 6 10.83 19.74 -36.09
C SER A 6 10.02 19.74 -34.80
N LYS A 7 9.83 18.57 -34.16
CA LYS A 7 9.42 18.48 -32.73
C LYS A 7 9.59 17.11 -32.06
N ILE A 8 10.67 16.38 -32.37
CA ILE A 8 11.09 15.20 -31.59
C ILE A 8 12.60 15.28 -31.29
N LYS A 9 12.94 16.13 -30.33
CA LYS A 9 14.14 16.07 -29.48
C LYS A 9 13.54 16.36 -28.09
N THR A 10 13.62 15.51 -27.07
CA THR A 10 14.84 15.09 -26.37
C THR A 10 14.44 14.00 -25.38
N ALA A 11 14.78 12.73 -25.63
CA ALA A 11 14.83 11.68 -24.59
C ALA A 11 15.60 10.45 -25.07
N GLN A 12 16.72 10.63 -25.77
CA GLN A 12 17.67 9.55 -26.05
C GLN A 12 19.07 10.13 -26.15
N VAL A 13 19.81 10.12 -25.03
CA VAL A 13 21.29 10.15 -25.07
C VAL A 13 21.82 9.43 -23.81
N LYS A 14 22.51 8.31 -24.06
CA LYS A 14 23.63 7.69 -23.31
C LYS A 14 23.36 6.95 -22.01
N LEU A 15 23.00 5.67 -22.16
CA LEU A 15 23.75 4.59 -21.52
C LEU A 15 25.13 4.50 -22.20
N THR A 16 26.20 4.78 -21.44
CA THR A 16 27.40 3.95 -21.22
C THR A 16 28.59 4.80 -20.79
N SER A 17 29.29 4.28 -19.77
CA SER A 17 30.71 4.44 -19.43
C SER A 17 31.24 5.82 -18.99
N ALA A 18 31.30 5.99 -17.67
CA ALA A 18 32.47 6.57 -16.99
C ALA A 18 32.58 5.93 -15.59
N VAL A 19 33.38 4.87 -15.49
CA VAL A 19 33.99 4.46 -14.23
C VAL A 19 35.01 5.55 -13.90
N ASN A 20 34.79 6.27 -12.81
CA ASN A 20 35.84 6.97 -12.06
C ASN A 20 35.49 6.82 -10.58
N THR A 21 36.04 5.75 -9.99
CA THR A 21 36.22 5.60 -8.56
C THR A 21 37.25 6.61 -8.08
N GLU A 22 36.79 7.77 -7.61
CA GLU A 22 37.57 8.64 -6.72
C GLU A 22 36.66 9.21 -5.62
N ASN A 23 36.94 8.77 -4.40
CA ASN A 23 36.65 9.41 -3.10
C ASN A 23 35.39 10.29 -3.00
N ILE A 24 34.23 9.65 -2.84
CA ILE A 24 33.13 10.29 -2.11
C ILE A 24 33.41 10.03 -0.62
N PRO A 25 33.57 11.08 0.22
CA PRO A 25 33.75 10.89 1.65
C PRO A 25 32.56 10.10 2.22
N ASN A 26 32.86 9.08 3.02
CA ASN A 26 31.87 8.14 3.60
C ASN A 26 30.71 8.83 4.34
N GLU A 27 30.88 10.08 4.77
CA GLU A 27 29.85 10.86 5.43
C GLU A 27 28.71 11.29 4.50
N THR A 28 28.96 11.44 3.19
CA THR A 28 27.92 11.82 2.21
C THR A 28 27.09 10.60 1.77
N LEU A 29 27.66 9.40 1.75
CA LEU A 29 26.93 8.16 1.44
C LEU A 29 25.90 7.82 2.53
N ILE A 30 26.21 8.12 3.79
CA ILE A 30 25.31 7.87 4.92
C ILE A 30 24.08 8.79 4.87
N HIS A 31 24.20 10.00 4.31
CA HIS A 31 23.07 10.92 4.18
C HIS A 31 22.14 10.62 3.00
N ILE A 32 22.64 9.99 1.92
CA ILE A 32 21.81 9.59 0.76
C ILE A 32 21.11 8.25 1.01
N ILE A 33 21.71 7.35 1.80
CA ILE A 33 21.13 6.04 2.17
C ILE A 33 20.16 6.15 3.37
N ARG A 34 20.15 7.28 4.09
CA ARG A 34 19.07 7.66 5.02
C ARG A 34 17.84 8.21 4.28
N GLY A 35 17.55 7.70 3.09
CA GLY A 35 16.33 8.02 2.36
C GLY A 35 15.12 7.68 3.22
N ASN A 36 14.46 8.72 3.75
CA ASN A 36 13.14 8.75 4.35
C ASN A 36 12.58 7.36 4.70
N SER A 37 13.13 6.71 5.72
CA SER A 37 12.43 5.60 6.37
C SER A 37 11.18 6.21 6.98
N MET A 38 10.08 6.19 6.23
CA MET A 38 8.83 6.77 6.67
C MET A 38 8.48 6.16 8.01
N ASP A 39 8.30 7.01 9.02
CA ASP A 39 8.24 6.52 10.38
C ASP A 39 7.02 5.61 10.56
N SER A 40 7.14 4.59 11.40
CA SER A 40 6.08 3.60 11.60
C SER A 40 4.77 4.25 12.05
N LYS A 41 4.80 5.38 12.77
CA LYS A 41 3.58 6.07 13.22
C LYS A 41 2.84 6.69 12.03
N THR A 42 3.58 7.27 11.08
CA THR A 42 3.03 7.82 9.85
C THR A 42 2.41 6.73 8.99
N ILE A 43 3.10 5.60 8.77
CA ILE A 43 2.55 4.45 8.06
C ILE A 43 1.24 3.97 8.72
N ILE A 44 1.25 3.75 10.03
CA ILE A 44 0.08 3.29 10.79
C ILE A 44 -1.08 4.29 10.67
N ARG A 45 -0.81 5.60 10.74
CA ARG A 45 -1.83 6.65 10.60
C ARG A 45 -2.46 6.61 9.20
N SER A 46 -1.63 6.58 8.16
CA SER A 46 -2.07 6.52 6.76
C SER A 46 -2.92 5.29 6.49
N LEU A 47 -2.50 4.12 6.96
CA LEU A 47 -3.26 2.87 6.78
C LEU A 47 -4.60 2.89 7.53
N ARG A 48 -4.63 3.40 8.78
CA ARG A 48 -5.89 3.59 9.51
C ARG A 48 -6.83 4.55 8.78
N GLY A 49 -6.30 5.65 8.25
CA GLY A 49 -7.06 6.62 7.46
C GLY A 49 -7.66 5.98 6.20
N PHE A 50 -6.84 5.24 5.45
CA PHE A 50 -7.27 4.49 4.29
C PHE A 50 -8.41 3.52 4.57
N PHE A 51 -8.29 2.67 5.60
CA PHE A 51 -9.35 1.73 5.95
C PHE A 51 -10.64 2.44 6.39
N ARG A 52 -10.51 3.60 7.04
CA ARG A 52 -11.65 4.39 7.48
C ARG A 52 -12.38 5.09 6.33
N ILE A 53 -11.65 5.57 5.32
CA ILE A 53 -12.17 6.50 4.31
C ILE A 53 -12.35 5.82 2.95
N ASP A 54 -11.30 5.15 2.46
CA ASP A 54 -11.23 4.70 1.06
C ASP A 54 -11.64 3.24 0.87
N TYR A 55 -11.29 2.36 1.81
CA TYR A 55 -11.49 0.91 1.65
C TYR A 55 -12.95 0.55 1.29
N ARG A 56 -13.93 1.14 1.98
CA ARG A 56 -15.35 0.87 1.71
C ARG A 56 -15.76 1.24 0.29
N SER A 57 -15.24 2.35 -0.25
CA SER A 57 -15.49 2.77 -1.62
C SER A 57 -14.88 1.79 -2.62
N ILE A 58 -13.64 1.35 -2.37
CA ILE A 58 -12.95 0.33 -3.17
C ILE A 58 -13.74 -0.97 -3.19
N TYR A 59 -14.19 -1.47 -2.03
CA TYR A 59 -15.00 -2.69 -1.92
C TYR A 59 -16.32 -2.62 -2.67
N LEU A 60 -17.05 -1.49 -2.56
CA LEU A 60 -18.33 -1.33 -3.26
C LEU A 60 -18.15 -1.24 -4.78
N ARG A 61 -17.13 -0.49 -5.25
CA ARG A 61 -16.86 -0.26 -6.68
C ARG A 61 -16.16 -1.43 -7.36
N SER A 62 -15.34 -2.20 -6.64
CA SER A 62 -14.85 -3.51 -7.11
C SER A 62 -16.00 -4.47 -7.36
N GLY A 63 -17.06 -4.28 -6.58
CA GLY A 63 -18.26 -5.10 -6.45
C GLY A 63 -17.99 -6.57 -6.22
N ALA A 64 -16.97 -6.85 -5.41
CA ALA A 64 -16.76 -8.14 -4.77
C ALA A 64 -18.02 -8.65 -4.02
N TRP A 65 -18.87 -7.74 -3.55
CA TRP A 65 -20.17 -8.06 -2.95
C TRP A 65 -21.15 -8.75 -3.91
N ALA A 66 -21.04 -8.50 -5.22
CA ALA A 66 -21.90 -9.08 -6.24
C ALA A 66 -21.29 -10.41 -6.74
N LYS A 67 -21.53 -11.50 -6.01
CA LYS A 67 -21.04 -12.87 -6.30
C LYS A 67 -21.57 -13.51 -7.61
N ARG A 68 -21.96 -12.75 -8.65
CA ARG A 68 -22.48 -13.28 -9.93
C ARG A 68 -21.78 -12.66 -11.14
N GLU A 69 -21.16 -13.53 -11.92
CA GLU A 69 -20.58 -13.41 -13.28
C GLU A 69 -20.14 -12.01 -13.75
N ILE A 70 -18.87 -11.71 -13.52
CA ILE A 70 -18.19 -10.43 -13.72
C ILE A 70 -17.67 -10.28 -15.16
N LYS A 71 -18.51 -10.49 -16.20
CA LYS A 71 -18.02 -10.40 -17.59
C LYS A 71 -18.02 -8.96 -18.17
N ASN A 72 -18.76 -8.00 -17.61
CA ASN A 72 -19.01 -6.69 -18.26
C ASN A 72 -18.83 -5.44 -17.37
N ARG A 73 -17.72 -5.33 -16.61
CA ARG A 73 -17.47 -4.16 -15.74
C ARG A 73 -16.69 -3.02 -16.42
N ARG A 74 -17.13 -1.77 -16.19
CA ARG A 74 -16.50 -0.51 -16.66
C ARG A 74 -15.04 -0.39 -16.16
N ALA A 75 -14.19 0.36 -16.86
CA ALA A 75 -12.76 0.47 -16.56
C ALA A 75 -12.44 0.87 -15.11
N GLU A 76 -13.18 1.83 -14.53
CA GLU A 76 -13.01 2.22 -13.12
C GLU A 76 -13.26 1.07 -12.14
N SER A 77 -14.28 0.25 -12.40
CA SER A 77 -14.55 -0.93 -11.59
C SER A 77 -13.48 -2.01 -11.75
N LYS A 78 -12.74 -2.03 -12.87
CA LYS A 78 -11.55 -2.89 -13.03
C LYS A 78 -10.39 -2.42 -12.15
N GLN A 79 -10.18 -1.11 -12.02
CA GLN A 79 -9.13 -0.57 -11.15
C GLN A 79 -9.46 -0.80 -9.66
N CYS A 80 -10.70 -0.51 -9.24
CA CYS A 80 -11.13 -0.83 -7.88
C CYS A 80 -11.07 -2.33 -7.58
N LEU A 81 -11.38 -3.19 -8.57
CA LEU A 81 -11.22 -4.63 -8.43
C LEU A 81 -9.76 -5.04 -8.25
N LYS A 82 -8.83 -4.47 -9.01
CA LYS A 82 -7.38 -4.70 -8.80
C LYS A 82 -6.94 -4.29 -7.40
N CYS A 83 -7.33 -3.10 -6.94
CA CYS A 83 -7.01 -2.65 -5.58
C CYS A 83 -7.60 -3.59 -4.53
N PHE A 84 -8.87 -3.98 -4.68
CA PHE A 84 -9.53 -4.91 -3.77
C PHE A 84 -8.79 -6.26 -3.70
N LEU A 85 -8.49 -6.87 -4.86
CA LEU A 85 -7.77 -8.15 -4.91
C LEU A 85 -6.36 -8.06 -4.31
N ALA A 86 -5.66 -6.94 -4.51
CA ALA A 86 -4.37 -6.71 -3.89
C ALA A 86 -4.46 -6.56 -2.36
N ILE A 87 -5.53 -5.92 -1.85
CA ILE A 87 -5.79 -5.82 -0.40
C ILE A 87 -6.04 -7.21 0.18
N GLU A 88 -6.91 -8.01 -0.44
CA GLU A 88 -7.17 -9.39 -0.02
C GLU A 88 -5.89 -10.24 -0.03
N GLN A 89 -5.08 -10.11 -1.09
CA GLN A 89 -3.80 -10.82 -1.18
C GLN A 89 -2.82 -10.37 -0.10
N ALA A 90 -2.73 -9.06 0.18
CA ALA A 90 -1.87 -8.53 1.24
C ALA A 90 -2.32 -9.00 2.63
N VAL A 91 -3.64 -9.05 2.89
CA VAL A 91 -4.22 -9.58 4.13
C VAL A 91 -3.92 -11.07 4.27
N GLY A 92 -4.09 -11.86 3.21
CA GLY A 92 -3.75 -13.29 3.20
C GLY A 92 -2.25 -13.58 3.29
N GLY A 93 -1.39 -12.58 3.07
CA GLY A 93 0.06 -12.67 3.26
C GLY A 93 0.52 -12.39 4.69
N CYS A 94 -0.35 -11.88 5.56
CA CYS A 94 -0.04 -11.64 6.97
C CYS A 94 -0.03 -12.95 7.77
N THR A 95 0.65 -12.94 8.92
CA THR A 95 0.48 -13.99 9.94
C THR A 95 -1.00 -14.16 10.32
N THR A 96 -1.40 -15.38 10.68
CA THR A 96 -2.80 -15.73 10.95
C THR A 96 -3.46 -14.83 12.00
N ASP A 97 -2.74 -14.42 13.03
CA ASP A 97 -3.29 -13.55 14.08
C ASP A 97 -3.50 -12.12 13.59
N HIS A 98 -2.55 -11.58 12.82
CA HIS A 98 -2.66 -10.25 12.23
C HIS A 98 -3.72 -10.21 11.12
N GLN A 99 -3.82 -11.25 10.31
CA GLN A 99 -4.88 -11.43 9.33
C GLN A 99 -6.26 -11.31 10.00
N LYS A 100 -6.54 -12.12 11.03
CA LYS A 100 -7.81 -12.07 11.77
C LYS A 100 -8.10 -10.69 12.35
N LEU A 101 -7.07 -10.03 12.90
CA LEU A 101 -7.22 -8.68 13.43
C LEU A 101 -7.62 -7.70 12.33
N ILE A 102 -6.96 -7.71 11.18
CA ILE A 102 -7.26 -6.82 10.05
C ILE A 102 -8.66 -7.10 9.50
N GLU A 103 -9.02 -8.37 9.32
CA GLU A 103 -10.34 -8.82 8.86
C GLU A 103 -11.45 -8.29 9.79
N TYR A 104 -11.38 -8.62 11.09
CA TYR A 104 -12.38 -8.20 12.06
C TYR A 104 -12.44 -6.68 12.21
N ARG A 105 -11.29 -6.02 12.34
CA ARG A 105 -11.27 -4.59 12.66
C ARG A 105 -11.60 -3.70 11.46
N TYR A 106 -11.07 -4.01 10.29
CA TYR A 106 -11.08 -3.10 9.15
C TYR A 106 -11.96 -3.59 7.99
N LEU A 107 -11.97 -4.89 7.68
CA LEU A 107 -12.80 -5.40 6.58
C LEU A 107 -14.27 -5.56 7.03
N GLU A 108 -14.50 -6.15 8.20
CA GLU A 108 -15.82 -6.32 8.82
C GLU A 108 -16.27 -5.10 9.65
N GLN A 109 -15.36 -4.14 9.89
CA GLN A 109 -15.63 -2.89 10.62
C GLN A 109 -16.14 -3.10 12.06
N LEU A 110 -15.73 -4.19 12.73
CA LEU A 110 -16.11 -4.44 14.12
C LEU A 110 -15.42 -3.46 15.07
N GLN A 111 -16.12 -3.08 16.14
CA GLN A 111 -15.56 -2.21 17.18
C GLN A 111 -14.40 -2.88 17.92
N GLY A 112 -13.39 -2.10 18.33
CA GLY A 112 -12.19 -2.63 18.99
C GLY A 112 -12.49 -3.50 20.22
N ASN A 113 -13.48 -3.12 21.04
CA ASN A 113 -13.92 -3.94 22.18
C ASN A 113 -14.50 -5.30 21.77
N THR A 114 -15.15 -5.39 20.61
CA THR A 114 -15.65 -6.65 20.05
C THR A 114 -14.48 -7.50 19.56
N VAL A 115 -13.52 -6.89 18.84
CA VAL A 115 -12.32 -7.59 18.37
C VAL A 115 -11.49 -8.14 19.53
N ILE A 116 -11.30 -7.36 20.60
CA ILE A 116 -10.63 -7.78 21.84
C ILE A 116 -11.27 -9.05 22.41
N LYS A 117 -12.60 -9.10 22.47
CA LYS A 117 -13.34 -10.28 22.96
C LYS A 117 -13.21 -11.47 22.02
N MET A 118 -13.31 -11.24 20.71
CA MET A 118 -13.21 -12.31 19.70
C MET A 118 -11.82 -12.94 19.64
N LEU A 119 -10.76 -12.13 19.79
CA LEU A 119 -9.38 -12.59 19.80
C LEU A 119 -8.92 -13.08 21.19
N ASN A 120 -9.75 -12.91 22.23
CA ASN A 120 -9.44 -13.27 23.62
C ASN A 120 -8.11 -12.69 24.11
N ILE A 121 -7.87 -11.40 23.84
CA ILE A 121 -6.66 -10.67 24.23
C ILE A 121 -7.00 -9.53 25.20
N SER A 122 -5.99 -9.03 25.92
CA SER A 122 -6.16 -7.82 26.73
C SER A 122 -6.20 -6.55 25.88
N LYS A 123 -6.73 -5.46 26.45
CA LYS A 123 -6.76 -4.15 25.79
C LYS A 123 -5.36 -3.62 25.47
N SER A 124 -4.36 -3.83 26.34
CA SER A 124 -2.98 -3.41 26.08
C SER A 124 -2.37 -4.19 24.93
N GLN A 125 -2.56 -5.51 24.91
CA GLN A 125 -2.14 -6.38 23.80
C GLN A 125 -2.78 -5.92 22.50
N TYR A 126 -4.08 -5.65 22.47
CA TYR A 126 -4.77 -5.19 21.26
C TYR A 126 -4.07 -4.02 20.56
N TYR A 127 -3.65 -2.98 21.28
CA TYR A 127 -2.98 -1.84 20.65
C TYR A 127 -1.56 -2.15 20.15
N VAL A 128 -0.89 -3.13 20.75
CA VAL A 128 0.41 -3.59 20.25
C VAL A 128 0.19 -4.39 18.96
N HIS A 129 -0.66 -5.41 19.02
CA HIS A 129 -1.01 -6.26 17.88
C HIS A 129 -1.61 -5.48 16.72
N GLU A 130 -2.47 -4.48 16.96
CA GLU A 130 -3.04 -3.66 15.88
C GLU A 130 -1.95 -2.87 15.13
N ARG A 131 -0.95 -2.34 15.85
CA ARG A 131 0.17 -1.62 15.21
C ARG A 131 1.04 -2.57 14.40
N GLU A 132 1.36 -3.73 14.94
CA GLU A 132 2.16 -4.76 14.27
C GLU A 132 1.43 -5.30 13.04
N ALA A 133 0.14 -5.60 13.15
CA ALA A 133 -0.70 -6.06 12.05
C ALA A 133 -0.80 -5.04 10.91
N LEU A 134 -0.92 -3.74 11.23
CA LEU A 134 -0.93 -2.69 10.21
C LEU A 134 0.42 -2.55 9.52
N LEU A 135 1.54 -2.65 10.25
CA LEU A 135 2.86 -2.59 9.64
C LEU A 135 3.13 -3.82 8.77
N GLU A 136 2.74 -5.01 9.21
CA GLU A 136 2.82 -6.22 8.40
C GLU A 136 1.97 -6.10 7.15
N PHE A 137 0.70 -5.70 7.28
CA PHE A 137 -0.18 -5.44 6.14
C PHE A 137 0.42 -4.43 5.16
N GLY A 138 0.97 -3.32 5.66
CA GLY A 138 1.64 -2.32 4.83
C GLY A 138 2.84 -2.91 4.07
N SER A 139 3.64 -3.75 4.72
CA SER A 139 4.75 -4.47 4.08
C SER A 139 4.25 -5.41 2.99
N GLN A 140 3.23 -6.21 3.27
CA GLN A 140 2.62 -7.12 2.28
C GLN A 140 2.02 -6.35 1.10
N LEU A 141 1.29 -5.26 1.38
CA LEU A 141 0.69 -4.41 0.35
C LEU A 141 1.75 -3.78 -0.55
N LYS A 142 2.87 -3.31 0.04
CA LYS A 142 4.00 -2.76 -0.71
C LYS A 142 4.62 -3.80 -1.64
N GLN A 143 4.64 -5.08 -1.26
CA GLN A 143 5.15 -6.15 -2.12
C GLN A 143 4.19 -6.49 -3.26
N VAL A 144 2.89 -6.66 -2.97
CA VAL A 144 1.91 -7.12 -3.96
C VAL A 144 1.39 -6.02 -4.87
N TYR A 145 1.31 -4.77 -4.37
CA TYR A 145 0.90 -3.62 -5.16
C TYR A 145 1.54 -2.30 -4.67
N PRO A 146 2.82 -2.05 -5.01
CA PRO A 146 3.56 -0.87 -4.56
C PRO A 146 2.84 0.46 -4.83
N ALA A 147 2.26 0.62 -6.03
CA ALA A 147 1.58 1.86 -6.41
C ALA A 147 0.36 2.19 -5.54
N LEU A 148 -0.36 1.17 -5.02
CA LEU A 148 -1.45 1.40 -4.09
C LEU A 148 -0.92 1.79 -2.71
N PHE A 149 0.15 1.14 -2.25
CA PHE A 149 0.82 1.53 -1.01
C PHE A 149 1.28 2.99 -1.07
N ASP A 150 2.02 3.37 -2.11
CA ASP A 150 2.54 4.73 -2.29
C ASP A 150 1.41 5.77 -2.32
N ALA A 151 0.31 5.48 -3.03
CA ALA A 151 -0.86 6.36 -3.05
C ALA A 151 -1.49 6.58 -1.66
N ILE A 152 -1.53 5.55 -0.82
CA ILE A 152 -2.03 5.67 0.57
C ILE A 152 -1.08 6.53 1.41
N MET A 153 0.23 6.39 1.18
CA MET A 153 1.24 7.17 1.90
C MET A 153 1.19 8.65 1.48
N GLU A 154 1.04 8.93 0.18
CA GLU A 154 0.96 10.29 -0.38
C GLU A 154 -0.28 11.06 0.08
N GLN A 155 -1.42 10.38 0.28
CA GLN A 155 -2.64 11.02 0.82
C GLN A 155 -2.45 11.57 2.25
N GLY A 156 -1.48 11.04 3.02
CA GLY A 156 -1.02 11.67 4.26
C GLY A 156 -2.09 11.86 5.34
N TYR A 157 -3.03 10.90 5.48
CA TYR A 157 -4.10 10.91 6.49
C TYR A 157 -3.64 11.24 7.92
#